data_AF-A0A193FKM5-F1
#
_entry.id   AF-A0A193FKM5-F1
#
_cell.length_a   1.000
_cell.length_b   1.000
_cell.length_c   1.000
_cell.angle_alpha   90.00
_cell.angle_beta   90.00
_cell.angle_gamma   90.00
#
_symmetry.space_group_name_H-M   'P 1'
#
loop_
_entity.id
_entity.type
_entity.pdbx_description
1 polymer ?
#
loop_
_entity_poly.entity_id
_entity_poly.type
_entity_poly.pdbx_seq_one_letter_code
_entity_poly.pdbx_strand_id
1 'polypeptide(L)'
;MKLFHKILFLLAAWSLCAAAAARSPVVVDTFPPPKGAKTPQYTVDGDARRLDGKQLGMALAAVARDKKRGADTPVAVLLDPVLTLNDIGALARVVNQSGMKRARYFVYQRDRSMVTEFTPGNPDNAFPRSRLDSEVMAAPK
;
A
#
# COMPACT_ATOMS: atom_id res chain seq x y z
N MET A 1 21.31 25.65 -38.01
CA MET A 1 20.87 24.29 -37.60
C MET A 1 20.98 24.07 -36.07
N LYS A 2 20.36 24.92 -35.23
CA LYS A 2 20.47 24.79 -33.74
C LYS A 2 19.12 24.82 -32.98
N LEU A 3 18.02 25.13 -33.66
CA LEU A 3 16.70 25.29 -33.00
C LEU A 3 15.92 23.97 -32.89
N PHE A 4 16.04 23.09 -33.88
CA PHE A 4 15.32 21.81 -33.93
C PHE A 4 15.80 20.78 -32.90
N HIS A 5 17.05 20.88 -32.42
CA HIS A 5 17.57 19.97 -31.40
C HIS A 5 16.99 20.25 -30.00
N LYS A 6 16.65 21.50 -29.68
CA LYS A 6 16.11 21.84 -28.34
C LYS A 6 14.67 21.35 -28.14
N ILE A 7 13.87 21.30 -29.21
CA ILE A 7 12.46 20.85 -29.15
C ILE A 7 12.38 19.33 -28.99
N LEU A 8 13.31 18.59 -29.61
CA LEU A 8 13.35 17.12 -29.52
C LEU A 8 13.69 16.63 -28.11
N PHE A 9 14.58 17.33 -27.39
CA PHE A 9 14.91 17.00 -26.00
C PHE A 9 13.75 17.27 -25.02
N LEU A 10 12.93 18.30 -25.27
CA LEU A 10 11.76 18.61 -24.45
C LEU A 10 10.64 17.55 -24.58
N LEU A 11 10.42 17.01 -25.79
CA LEU A 11 9.48 15.92 -26.03
C LEU A 11 9.93 14.57 -25.42
N ALA A 12 11.24 14.28 -25.46
CA ALA A 12 11.80 13.09 -24.84
C ALA A 12 11.69 13.13 -23.30
N ALA A 13 11.94 14.29 -22.68
CA ALA A 13 11.83 14.45 -21.23
C ALA A 13 10.38 14.31 -20.72
N TRP A 14 9.38 14.74 -21.49
CA TRP A 14 7.96 14.55 -21.15
C TRP A 14 7.49 13.10 -21.34
N SER A 15 8.00 12.42 -22.38
CA SER A 15 7.72 11.00 -22.61
C SER A 15 8.31 10.09 -21.50
N LEU A 16 9.53 10.37 -21.04
CA LEU A 16 10.13 9.61 -19.94
C LEU A 16 9.38 9.79 -18.61
N CYS A 17 8.81 10.96 -18.35
CA CYS A 17 8.05 11.22 -17.12
C CYS A 17 6.73 10.44 -17.10
N ALA A 18 6.05 10.31 -18.24
CA ALA A 18 4.82 9.52 -18.36
C ALA A 18 5.05 7.99 -18.28
N ALA A 19 6.19 7.50 -18.78
CA ALA A 19 6.55 6.08 -18.70
C ALA A 19 6.96 5.65 -17.28
N ALA A 20 7.56 6.55 -16.50
CA ALA A 20 7.93 6.29 -15.10
C ALA A 20 6.71 6.17 -14.17
N ALA A 21 5.67 7.00 -14.39
CA ALA A 21 4.41 6.92 -13.62
C ALA A 21 3.56 5.67 -13.95
N ALA A 22 3.82 5.01 -15.09
CA ALA A 22 3.15 3.78 -15.49
C ALA A 22 3.62 2.54 -14.71
N ARG A 23 4.75 2.63 -13.98
CA ARG A 23 5.33 1.50 -13.24
C ARG A 23 5.65 1.83 -11.78
N SER A 24 5.31 3.02 -11.30
CA SER A 24 5.48 3.37 -9.90
C SER A 24 4.55 2.50 -9.03
N PRO A 25 5.03 2.00 -7.88
CA PRO A 25 4.16 1.29 -6.95
C PRO A 25 3.02 2.21 -6.51
N VAL A 26 1.83 1.66 -6.35
CA VAL A 26 0.73 2.35 -5.68
C VAL A 26 1.05 2.40 -4.20
N VAL A 27 1.13 3.59 -3.62
CA VAL A 27 1.40 3.74 -2.19
C VAL A 27 0.09 3.99 -1.46
N VAL A 28 -0.23 3.16 -0.46
CA VAL A 28 -1.39 3.33 0.41
C VAL A 28 -0.89 3.71 1.79
N ASP A 29 -1.05 4.96 2.21
CA ASP A 29 -0.79 5.33 3.59
C ASP A 29 -2.06 5.11 4.42
N THR A 30 -1.86 4.60 5.62
CA THR A 30 -2.94 4.42 6.59
C THR A 30 -2.81 5.40 7.74
N PHE A 31 -3.97 5.80 8.27
CA PHE A 31 -4.10 6.74 9.37
C PHE A 31 -5.04 6.16 10.42
N PRO A 32 -4.75 6.37 11.71
CA PRO A 32 -5.60 5.90 12.78
C PRO A 32 -7.01 6.49 12.63
N PRO A 33 -8.04 5.80 13.14
CA PRO A 33 -9.39 6.34 13.14
C PRO A 33 -9.41 7.74 13.77
N PRO A 34 -10.02 8.75 13.12
CA PRO A 34 -10.22 10.04 13.75
C PRO A 34 -11.06 9.88 15.02
N LYS A 35 -10.95 10.82 15.96
CA LYS A 35 -11.67 10.75 17.24
C LYS A 35 -13.16 10.45 17.01
N GLY A 36 -13.65 9.35 17.59
CA GLY A 36 -15.05 8.91 17.48
C GLY A 36 -15.36 8.00 16.29
N ALA A 37 -14.41 7.78 15.37
CA ALA A 37 -14.57 6.82 14.28
C ALA A 37 -14.08 5.42 14.67
N LYS A 38 -14.70 4.40 14.06
CA LYS A 38 -14.35 2.98 14.27
C LYS A 38 -13.42 2.43 13.20
N THR A 39 -13.15 3.20 12.15
CA THR A 39 -12.45 2.73 10.96
C THR A 39 -11.26 3.64 10.64
N PRO A 40 -10.13 3.06 10.17
CA PRO A 40 -9.00 3.84 9.70
C PRO A 40 -9.35 4.69 8.48
N GLN A 41 -8.47 5.63 8.16
CA GLN A 41 -8.50 6.40 6.92
C GLN A 41 -7.26 6.10 6.08
N TYR A 42 -7.36 6.39 4.79
CA TYR A 42 -6.35 6.00 3.82
C TYR A 42 -6.02 7.15 2.86
N THR A 43 -4.82 7.15 2.29
CA THR A 43 -4.48 7.93 1.09
C THR A 43 -3.87 7.01 0.06
N VAL A 44 -3.93 7.40 -1.21
CA VAL A 44 -3.37 6.61 -2.33
C VAL A 44 -2.45 7.52 -3.15
N ASP A 45 -1.27 7.03 -3.51
CA ASP A 45 -0.27 7.74 -4.33
C ASP A 45 0.15 9.11 -3.76
N GLY A 46 0.11 9.27 -2.43
CA GLY A 46 0.42 10.54 -1.76
C GLY A 46 -0.65 11.63 -1.94
N ASP A 47 -1.87 11.28 -2.38
CA ASP A 47 -3.02 12.19 -2.38
C ASP A 47 -3.29 12.72 -0.96
N ALA A 48 -3.61 14.00 -0.82
CA ALA A 48 -3.99 14.62 0.44
C ALA A 48 -5.39 14.16 0.92
N ARG A 49 -6.22 13.61 0.02
CA ARG A 49 -7.57 13.20 0.33
C ARG A 49 -7.61 11.95 1.20
N ARG A 50 -8.18 12.10 2.41
CA ARG A 50 -8.53 10.97 3.29
C ARG A 50 -9.69 10.18 2.70
N LEU A 51 -9.46 8.89 2.48
CA LEU A 51 -10.41 7.92 1.96
C LEU A 51 -10.90 7.00 3.09
N ASP A 52 -12.17 6.62 3.03
CA ASP A 52 -12.69 5.47 3.79
C ASP A 52 -12.35 4.14 3.10
N GLY A 53 -12.64 3.00 3.73
CA GLY A 53 -12.32 1.68 3.18
C GLY A 53 -13.03 1.37 1.85
N LYS A 54 -14.24 1.88 1.63
CA LYS A 54 -14.96 1.70 0.35
C LYS A 54 -14.29 2.51 -0.75
N GLN A 55 -13.93 3.75 -0.45
CA GLN A 55 -13.24 4.64 -1.37
C GLN A 55 -11.84 4.12 -1.73
N LEU A 56 -11.11 3.56 -0.77
CA LEU A 56 -9.85 2.85 -1.02
C LEU A 56 -10.05 1.69 -2.00
N GLY A 57 -11.04 0.82 -1.74
CA GLY A 57 -11.33 -0.32 -2.62
C GLY A 57 -11.64 0.10 -4.06
N MET A 58 -12.41 1.18 -4.24
CA MET A 58 -12.70 1.74 -5.57
C MET A 58 -11.46 2.32 -6.24
N ALA A 59 -10.61 3.04 -5.50
CA ALA A 59 -9.37 3.61 -6.04
C ALA A 59 -8.41 2.51 -6.52
N LEU A 60 -8.22 1.46 -5.73
CA LEU A 60 -7.39 0.31 -6.11
C LEU A 60 -8.00 -0.49 -7.28
N ALA A 61 -9.32 -0.66 -7.30
CA ALA A 61 -9.99 -1.32 -8.43
C ALA A 61 -9.87 -0.52 -9.73
N ALA A 62 -9.84 0.82 -9.65
CA ALA A 62 -9.56 1.67 -10.81
C ALA A 62 -8.14 1.43 -11.34
N VAL A 63 -7.14 1.30 -10.45
CA VAL A 63 -5.77 0.94 -10.85
C VAL A 63 -5.71 -0.45 -11.47
N ALA A 64 -6.38 -1.44 -10.86
CA ALA A 64 -6.39 -2.82 -11.37
C ALA A 64 -6.94 -2.92 -12.80
N ARG A 65 -7.86 -2.02 -13.17
CA ARG A 65 -8.52 -1.95 -14.49
C ARG A 65 -7.82 -0.99 -15.46
N ASP A 66 -6.85 -0.21 -14.99
CA ASP A 66 -6.10 0.72 -15.82
C ASP A 66 -5.20 -0.03 -16.81
N LYS A 67 -5.25 0.36 -18.09
CA LYS A 67 -4.50 -0.32 -19.16
C LYS A 67 -2.98 -0.19 -19.06
N LYS A 68 -2.47 0.83 -18.36
CA LYS A 68 -1.03 1.11 -18.19
C LYS A 68 -0.48 0.44 -16.93
N ARG A 69 -1.28 0.37 -15.87
CA ARG A 69 -0.90 -0.21 -14.57
C ARG A 69 -1.35 -1.68 -14.43
N GLY A 70 -2.66 -1.92 -14.39
CA GLY A 70 -3.25 -3.24 -14.26
C GLY A 70 -3.11 -3.88 -12.87
N ALA A 71 -3.73 -5.05 -12.70
CA ALA A 71 -3.81 -5.79 -11.44
C ALA A 71 -2.45 -6.22 -10.85
N ASP A 72 -1.41 -6.32 -11.69
CA ASP A 72 -0.04 -6.69 -11.29
C ASP A 72 0.82 -5.47 -10.91
N THR A 73 0.23 -4.27 -10.86
CA THR A 73 0.94 -3.11 -10.32
C THR A 73 1.27 -3.35 -8.84
N PRO A 74 2.53 -3.18 -8.41
CA PRO A 74 2.89 -3.32 -7.01
C PRO A 74 2.13 -2.32 -6.13
N VAL A 75 1.56 -2.78 -5.03
CA VAL A 75 0.94 -1.94 -3.99
C VAL A 75 1.79 -2.02 -2.74
N ALA A 76 2.27 -0.88 -2.26
CA ALA A 76 2.96 -0.72 -0.99
C ALA A 76 1.97 -0.13 0.03
N VAL A 77 1.62 -0.91 1.04
CA VAL A 77 0.70 -0.48 2.10
C VAL A 77 1.52 -0.09 3.32
N LEU A 78 1.47 1.19 3.70
CA LEU A 78 2.20 1.77 4.81
C LEU A 78 1.28 1.88 6.03
N LEU A 79 1.54 1.05 7.03
CA LEU A 79 0.74 0.91 8.24
C LEU A 79 1.21 1.82 9.36
N ASP A 80 0.27 2.62 9.87
CA ASP A 80 0.46 3.34 11.12
C ASP A 80 0.55 2.32 12.28
N PRO A 81 1.55 2.43 13.17
CA PRO A 81 1.80 1.44 14.22
C PRO A 81 0.71 1.44 15.30
N VAL A 82 -0.20 2.41 15.31
CA VAL A 82 -1.34 2.48 16.24
C VAL A 82 -2.51 1.59 15.79
N LEU A 83 -2.50 1.10 14.55
CA LEU A 83 -3.58 0.25 14.03
C LEU A 83 -3.64 -1.11 14.73
N THR A 84 -4.86 -1.59 14.97
CA THR A 84 -5.09 -2.91 15.57
C THR A 84 -4.98 -4.02 14.52
N LEU A 85 -4.80 -5.27 14.96
CA LEU A 85 -4.81 -6.43 14.06
C LEU A 85 -6.13 -6.55 13.26
N ASN A 86 -7.26 -6.13 13.86
CA ASN A 86 -8.56 -6.12 13.19
C ASN A 86 -8.59 -5.10 12.04
N ASP A 87 -8.01 -3.91 12.24
CA ASP A 87 -7.90 -2.87 11.22
C ASP A 87 -7.03 -3.35 10.04
N ILE A 88 -5.91 -4.00 10.35
CA ILE A 88 -5.00 -4.57 9.36
C ILE A 88 -5.70 -5.68 8.55
N GLY A 89 -6.44 -6.56 9.22
CA GLY A 89 -7.23 -7.60 8.57
C GLY A 89 -8.33 -7.05 7.66
N ALA A 90 -9.04 -6.01 8.11
CA ALA A 90 -10.06 -5.34 7.30
C ALA A 90 -9.45 -4.68 6.05
N LEU A 91 -8.32 -4.00 6.20
CA LEU A 91 -7.58 -3.40 5.09
C LEU A 91 -7.11 -4.45 4.08
N ALA A 92 -6.53 -5.57 4.55
CA ALA A 92 -6.08 -6.64 3.67
C ALA A 92 -7.23 -7.23 2.84
N ARG A 93 -8.43 -7.35 3.42
CA ARG A 93 -9.63 -7.77 2.68
C ARG A 93 -10.02 -6.76 1.59
N VAL A 94 -9.99 -5.47 1.89
CA VAL A 94 -10.28 -4.40 0.90
C VAL A 94 -9.30 -4.45 -0.26
N VAL A 95 -8.00 -4.59 0.02
CA VAL A 95 -6.96 -4.67 -1.02
C VAL A 95 -7.17 -5.92 -1.88
N ASN A 96 -7.45 -7.08 -1.28
CA ASN A 96 -7.71 -8.31 -2.03
C ASN A 96 -8.97 -8.19 -2.91
N GLN A 97 -10.06 -7.65 -2.36
CA GLN A 97 -11.32 -7.44 -3.09
C GLN A 97 -11.22 -6.42 -4.24
N SER A 98 -10.22 -5.53 -4.20
CA SER A 98 -9.97 -4.59 -5.29
C SER A 98 -9.42 -5.22 -6.57
N GLY A 99 -8.97 -6.48 -6.50
CA GLY A 99 -8.39 -7.21 -7.63
C GLY A 99 -6.88 -7.00 -7.81
N MET A 100 -6.23 -6.27 -6.90
CA MET A 100 -4.77 -6.12 -6.88
C MET A 100 -4.11 -7.43 -6.41
N LYS A 101 -3.10 -7.89 -7.17
CA LYS A 101 -2.44 -9.19 -6.92
C LYS A 101 -1.12 -9.08 -6.18
N ARG A 102 -0.49 -7.91 -6.19
CA ARG A 102 0.87 -7.69 -5.68
C ARG A 102 0.90 -6.64 -4.58
N ALA A 103 0.32 -6.95 -3.43
CA ALA A 103 0.37 -6.09 -2.25
C ALA A 103 1.48 -6.52 -1.28
N ARG A 104 2.24 -5.55 -0.79
CA ARG A 104 3.23 -5.71 0.29
C ARG A 104 2.89 -4.73 1.41
N TYR A 105 3.02 -5.18 2.65
CA TYR A 105 2.62 -4.42 3.83
C TYR A 105 3.85 -4.09 4.65
N PHE A 106 3.91 -2.84 5.09
CA PHE A 106 5.05 -2.28 5.79
C PHE A 106 4.56 -1.53 7.01
N VAL A 107 5.08 -1.84 8.18
CA VAL A 107 4.87 -1.00 9.37
C VAL A 107 5.98 0.05 9.41
N TYR A 108 5.62 1.32 9.56
CA TYR A 108 6.59 2.40 9.73
C TYR A 108 6.54 2.94 11.15
N GLN A 109 7.70 3.04 11.81
CA GLN A 109 7.80 3.85 13.03
C GLN A 109 7.94 5.33 12.63
N ARG A 110 7.40 6.24 13.45
CA ARG A 110 7.16 7.68 13.14
C ARG A 110 8.42 8.45 12.67
N ASP A 111 9.59 7.87 12.83
CA ASP A 111 10.91 8.35 12.44
C ASP A 111 11.38 7.87 11.05
N ARG A 112 10.55 7.11 10.31
CA ARG A 112 10.81 6.58 8.95
C ARG A 112 12.08 5.72 8.82
N SER A 113 12.75 5.41 9.92
CA SER A 113 14.06 4.75 9.94
C SER A 113 13.93 3.23 9.85
N MET A 114 12.84 2.66 10.37
CA MET A 114 12.59 1.22 10.40
C MET A 114 11.27 0.89 9.71
N VAL A 115 11.40 0.17 8.60
CA VAL A 115 10.30 -0.35 7.79
C VAL A 115 10.35 -1.87 7.88
N THR A 116 9.39 -2.47 8.58
CA THR A 116 9.29 -3.93 8.67
C THR A 116 8.25 -4.42 7.66
N GLU A 117 8.71 -5.12 6.63
CA GLU A 117 7.81 -5.85 5.72
C GLU A 117 7.21 -7.04 6.45
N PHE A 118 5.90 -7.21 6.32
CA PHE A 118 5.23 -8.41 6.77
C PHE A 118 4.14 -8.80 5.80
N THR A 119 3.81 -10.09 5.79
CA THR A 119 2.65 -10.61 5.08
C THR A 119 1.54 -10.73 6.11
N PRO A 120 0.42 -9.98 6.00
CA PRO A 120 -0.75 -10.23 6.83
C PRO A 120 -1.05 -11.72 6.69
N GLY A 121 -1.05 -12.44 7.82
CA GLY A 121 -1.46 -13.83 7.82
C GLY A 121 -2.78 -13.93 7.07
N ASN A 122 -2.89 -14.93 6.18
CA ASN A 122 -4.04 -15.24 5.35
C ASN A 122 -5.34 -14.69 5.99
N PRO A 123 -6.22 -13.93 5.31
CA PRO A 123 -7.41 -13.33 5.94
C PRO A 123 -8.32 -14.33 6.67
N ASP A 124 -8.16 -15.63 6.39
CA ASP A 124 -8.81 -16.76 7.07
C ASP A 124 -7.92 -17.53 8.09
N ASN A 125 -6.64 -17.20 8.18
CA ASN A 125 -5.65 -17.74 9.11
C ASN A 125 -4.60 -16.68 9.48
N ALA A 126 -4.99 -15.72 10.31
CA ALA A 126 -4.06 -14.80 10.96
C ALA A 126 -3.36 -15.55 12.11
N PHE A 127 -2.10 -15.91 11.89
CA PHE A 127 -1.21 -16.62 12.83
C PHE A 127 -1.71 -18.01 13.27
N PRO A 128 -1.11 -19.13 12.81
CA PRO A 128 -1.29 -20.37 13.54
C PRO A 128 -0.72 -20.15 14.95
N ARG A 129 -1.58 -20.16 15.96
CA ARG A 129 -1.21 -20.05 17.39
C ARG A 129 -0.01 -20.93 17.76
N SER A 130 0.22 -22.01 17.02
CA SER A 130 1.37 -22.90 17.16
C SER A 130 2.75 -22.24 16.97
N ARG A 131 2.89 -21.09 16.31
CA ARG A 131 4.18 -20.37 16.27
C ARG A 131 4.41 -19.47 17.48
N LEU A 132 3.37 -18.89 18.06
CA LEU A 132 3.50 -18.08 19.28
C LEU A 132 3.80 -18.95 20.50
N ASP A 133 3.22 -20.15 20.58
CA ASP A 133 3.51 -21.09 21.67
C ASP A 133 4.93 -21.68 21.58
N SER A 134 5.53 -21.73 20.37
CA SER A 134 6.88 -22.25 20.16
C SER A 134 7.98 -21.24 20.51
N GLU A 135 7.75 -19.94 20.34
CA GLU A 135 8.77 -18.91 20.63
C GLU A 135 8.72 -18.44 22.08
N VAL A 136 7.56 -18.48 22.74
CA VAL A 136 7.42 -18.05 24.16
C VAL A 136 7.79 -19.18 25.15
N MET A 137 7.76 -20.45 24.73
CA MET A 137 8.17 -21.60 25.56
C MET A 137 9.64 -22.00 25.37
N ALA A 138 10.38 -21.35 24.47
CA ALA A 138 11.80 -21.61 24.22
C ALA A 138 12.75 -20.66 24.97
N ALA A 139 12.26 -19.93 25.98
CA ALA A 139 13.12 -19.26 26.94
C ALA A 139 13.70 -20.32 27.91
N PRO A 140 15.03 -20.55 27.93
CA PRO A 140 15.63 -21.43 28.93
C PRO A 140 15.47 -20.81 30.32
N LYS A 141 15.20 -21.65 31.33
CA LYS A 141 15.28 -21.28 32.75
C LYS A 141 16.71 -20.92 33.15
#